data_AF-A0A3M1X297-F1
#
_entry.id   AF-A0A3M1X297-F1
#
_cell.length_a   1.000
_cell.length_b   1.000
_cell.length_c   1.000
_cell.angle_alpha   90.00
_cell.angle_beta   90.00
_cell.angle_gamma   90.00
#
_symmetry.space_group_name_H-M   'P 1'
#
loop_
_entity.id
_entity.type
_entity.pdbx_description
1 polymer ?
#
loop_
_entity_poly.entity_id
_entity_poly.type
_entity_poly.pdbx_seq_one_letter_code
_entity_poly.pdbx_strand_id
1 'polypeptide(L)'
;MCAQSFYWTFRRPFELENLVIQMEEVGVRSMPVVLITATFTGMVLALQSWSGFERFQATSLVGTVVALSMTRELGPVFAGLMVSGRVGASMAAELGT
;
A
#
# COMPACT_ATOMS: atom_id res chain seq x y z
N MET A 1 26.06 -1.34 14.00
CA MET A 1 25.86 -1.53 12.55
C MET A 1 24.84 -0.55 11.97
N CYS A 2 23.59 -0.49 12.45
CA CYS A 2 22.58 0.48 11.95
C CYS A 2 23.00 1.96 12.07
N ALA A 3 23.66 2.34 13.18
CA ALA A 3 24.12 3.72 13.39
C ALA A 3 25.25 4.16 12.44
N GLN A 4 26.09 3.22 12.00
CA GLN A 4 27.18 3.49 11.07
C GLN A 4 26.66 3.56 9.63
N SER A 5 25.71 2.70 9.25
CA SER A 5 25.03 2.81 7.95
C SER A 5 24.30 4.16 7.81
N PHE A 6 23.63 4.63 8.86
CA PHE A 6 22.98 5.94 8.87
C PHE A 6 23.97 7.10 8.68
N TYR A 7 25.18 6.98 9.24
CA TYR A 7 26.25 7.97 9.08
C TYR A 7 26.86 7.97 7.66
N TRP A 8 26.88 6.81 6.99
CA TRP A 8 27.36 6.68 5.61
C TRP A 8 26.31 7.06 4.57
N THR A 9 25.01 6.91 4.84
CA THR A 9 23.91 7.39 3.98
C THR A 9 23.97 8.91 3.74
N PHE A 10 24.56 9.69 4.67
CA PHE A 10 24.63 11.15 4.57
C PHE A 10 25.91 11.68 3.92
N ARG A 11 26.86 10.81 3.50
CA ARG A 11 28.05 11.23 2.74
C ARG A 11 27.77 11.21 1.23
N ARG A 12 28.00 12.36 0.59
CA ARG A 12 27.94 12.57 -0.88
C ARG A 12 28.93 11.61 -1.57
N PRO A 13 28.57 10.91 -2.67
CA PRO A 13 27.61 11.30 -3.70
C PRO A 13 26.22 10.69 -3.53
N PHE A 14 25.16 11.51 -3.69
CA PHE A 14 23.80 10.99 -3.78
C PHE A 14 23.61 10.37 -5.17
N GLU A 15 23.55 9.04 -5.24
CA GLU A 15 23.17 8.30 -6.46
C GLU A 15 21.66 8.42 -6.67
N LEU A 16 21.21 9.62 -7.04
CA LEU A 16 19.79 9.91 -7.30
C LEU A 16 19.20 8.99 -8.37
N GLU A 17 20.02 8.57 -9.33
CA GLU A 17 19.64 7.61 -10.38
C GLU A 17 19.23 6.26 -9.78
N ASN A 18 20.06 5.67 -8.92
CA ASN A 18 19.74 4.42 -8.23
C ASN A 18 18.52 4.55 -7.32
N LEU A 19 18.35 5.71 -6.67
CA LEU A 19 17.19 5.97 -5.81
C LEU A 19 15.89 6.03 -6.63
N VAL A 20 15.91 6.65 -7.80
CA VAL A 20 14.76 6.70 -8.71
C VAL A 20 14.44 5.31 -9.27
N ILE A 21 15.46 4.54 -9.69
CA ILE A 21 15.29 3.16 -10.17
C ILE A 21 14.66 2.29 -9.07
N GLN A 22 15.15 2.37 -7.83
CA GLN A 22 14.54 1.63 -6.72
C GLN A 22 13.12 2.11 -6.42
N MET A 23 12.83 3.42 -6.49
CA MET A 23 11.45 3.92 -6.31
C MET A 23 10.50 3.42 -7.40
N GLU A 24 10.93 3.38 -8.66
CA GLU A 24 10.16 2.83 -9.77
C GLU A 24 9.93 1.33 -9.54
N GLU A 25 10.99 0.60 -9.23
CA GLU A 25 10.91 -0.84 -9.03
C GLU A 25 10.03 -1.19 -7.85
N VAL A 26 10.17 -0.50 -6.71
CA VAL A 26 9.38 -0.69 -5.49
C VAL A 26 7.93 -0.27 -5.68
N GLY A 27 7.68 0.91 -6.24
CA GLY A 27 6.36 1.50 -6.39
C GLY A 27 5.57 0.86 -7.54
N VAL A 28 6.11 0.90 -8.76
CA VAL A 28 5.39 0.51 -9.98
C VAL A 28 5.13 -1.00 -10.03
N ARG A 29 6.07 -1.85 -9.61
CA ARG A 29 5.82 -3.31 -9.61
C ARG A 29 4.85 -3.75 -8.50
N SER A 30 4.61 -2.92 -7.47
CA SER A 30 3.67 -3.24 -6.38
C SER A 30 2.27 -2.67 -6.61
N MET A 31 2.13 -1.62 -7.41
CA MET A 31 0.86 -1.00 -7.78
C MET A 31 -0.21 -2.00 -8.28
N PRO A 32 0.07 -2.96 -9.17
CA PRO A 32 -0.96 -3.88 -9.70
C PRO A 32 -1.60 -4.73 -8.60
N VAL A 33 -0.77 -5.23 -7.68
CA VAL A 33 -1.23 -6.09 -6.58
C VAL A 33 -2.10 -5.29 -5.63
N VAL A 34 -1.69 -4.08 -5.25
CA VAL A 34 -2.49 -3.17 -4.40
C VAL A 34 -3.82 -2.84 -5.05
N LEU A 35 -3.83 -2.55 -6.35
CA LEU A 35 -5.02 -2.10 -7.07
C LEU A 35 -6.06 -3.23 -7.18
N ILE A 36 -5.61 -4.45 -7.48
CA ILE A 36 -6.46 -5.63 -7.51
C ILE A 36 -7.08 -5.89 -6.13
N THR A 37 -6.27 -5.96 -5.07
CA THR A 37 -6.79 -6.28 -3.74
C THR A 37 -7.69 -5.19 -3.19
N ALA A 38 -7.33 -3.92 -3.35
CA ALA A 38 -8.16 -2.80 -2.92
C ALA A 38 -9.52 -2.80 -3.65
N THR A 39 -9.56 -3.14 -4.94
CA THR A 39 -10.81 -3.19 -5.72
C THR A 39 -11.72 -4.31 -5.21
N PHE A 40 -11.18 -5.52 -5.02
CA PHE A 40 -11.96 -6.64 -4.49
C PHE A 40 -12.44 -6.38 -3.07
N THR A 41 -11.58 -5.86 -2.19
CA THR A 41 -12.00 -5.50 -0.83
C THR A 41 -13.04 -4.39 -0.83
N GLY A 42 -12.93 -3.39 -1.70
CA GLY A 42 -13.93 -2.33 -1.87
C GLY A 42 -15.30 -2.88 -2.28
N MET A 43 -15.34 -3.82 -3.22
CA MET A 43 -16.59 -4.51 -3.60
C MET A 43 -17.22 -5.26 -2.43
N VAL A 44 -16.41 -5.99 -1.66
CA VAL A 44 -16.90 -6.73 -0.46
C VAL A 44 -17.46 -5.77 0.59
N LEU A 45 -16.78 -4.67 0.86
CA LEU A 45 -17.25 -3.65 1.81
C LEU A 45 -18.53 -2.97 1.36
N ALA A 46 -18.70 -2.71 0.05
CA ALA A 46 -19.92 -2.15 -0.49
C ALA A 46 -21.12 -3.09 -0.28
N LEU A 47 -20.95 -4.39 -0.59
CA LEU A 47 -21.99 -5.40 -0.38
C LEU A 47 -22.35 -5.59 1.10
N GLN A 48 -21.34 -5.58 1.97
CA GLN A 48 -21.55 -5.74 3.41
C GLN A 48 -22.18 -4.48 4.04
N SER A 49 -21.77 -3.29 3.58
CA SER A 49 -22.36 -2.03 4.04
C SER A 49 -23.81 -1.90 3.56
N TRP A 50 -24.13 -2.33 2.34
CA TRP A 50 -25.51 -2.32 1.85
C TRP A 50 -26.46 -3.09 2.77
N SER A 51 -26.10 -4.33 3.13
CA SER A 51 -26.91 -5.14 4.07
C SER A 51 -26.96 -4.57 5.49
N GLY A 52 -25.92 -3.87 5.93
CA GLY A 52 -25.91 -3.14 7.21
C GLY A 52 -26.85 -1.93 7.24
N PHE A 53 -26.84 -1.12 6.18
CA PHE A 53 -27.62 0.13 6.08
C PHE A 53 -29.06 -0.08 5.62
N GLU A 54 -29.39 -1.22 5.00
CA GLU A 54 -30.77 -1.60 4.68
C GLU A 54 -31.66 -1.59 5.93
N ARG A 55 -31.11 -1.99 7.09
CA ARG A 55 -31.80 -1.96 8.38
C ARG A 55 -32.10 -0.55 8.91
N PHE A 56 -31.38 0.46 8.42
CA PHE A 56 -31.50 1.86 8.84
C PHE A 56 -32.16 2.75 7.77
N GLN A 57 -32.65 2.17 6.66
CA GLN A 57 -33.24 2.88 5.51
C GLN A 57 -32.34 4.00 4.94
N ALA A 58 -31.03 3.91 5.17
CA ALA A 58 -30.04 4.94 4.81
C ALA A 58 -29.06 4.41 3.75
N THR A 59 -29.60 3.73 2.73
CA THR A 59 -28.83 3.14 1.63
C THR A 59 -28.08 4.17 0.77
N SER A 60 -28.49 5.44 0.79
CA SER A 60 -27.78 6.53 0.10
C SER A 60 -26.43 6.90 0.75
N LEU A 61 -26.25 6.62 2.05
CA LEU A 61 -25.00 6.92 2.77
C LEU A 61 -23.92 5.85 2.59
N VAL A 62 -24.30 4.67 2.09
CA VAL A 62 -23.39 3.53 1.89
C VAL A 62 -22.19 3.92 1.04
N GLY A 63 -22.42 4.60 -0.09
CA GLY A 63 -21.34 5.02 -0.99
C GLY A 63 -20.35 5.98 -0.33
N THR A 64 -20.86 6.98 0.40
CA THR A 64 -20.03 7.97 1.10
C THR A 64 -19.20 7.33 2.20
N VAL A 65 -19.79 6.44 2.99
CA VAL A 65 -19.09 5.74 4.08
C VAL A 65 -18.01 4.83 3.52
N VAL A 66 -18.32 4.02 2.50
CA VAL A 66 -17.34 3.13 1.87
C VAL A 66 -16.18 3.93 1.27
N ALA A 67 -16.47 5.00 0.53
CA ALA A 67 -15.44 5.85 -0.08
C ALA A 67 -14.54 6.53 0.97
N LEU A 68 -15.12 7.04 2.06
CA LEU A 68 -14.37 7.70 3.13
C LEU A 68 -13.49 6.69 3.89
N SER A 69 -14.03 5.53 4.26
CA SER A 69 -13.27 4.48 4.95
C SER A 69 -12.14 3.91 4.08
N MET A 70 -12.40 3.74 2.77
CA MET A 70 -11.39 3.30 1.81
C MET A 70 -10.24 4.29 1.69
N THR A 71 -10.54 5.57 1.45
CA THR A 71 -9.50 6.57 1.22
C THR A 71 -8.70 6.91 2.47
N ARG A 72 -9.34 6.91 3.64
CA ARG A 72 -8.75 7.44 4.86
C ARG A 72 -8.03 6.39 5.70
N GLU A 73 -8.46 5.14 5.65
CA GLU A 73 -7.89 4.08 6.48
C GLU A 73 -7.29 2.98 5.62
N LEU A 74 -8.11 2.35 4.77
CA LEU A 74 -7.73 1.10 4.12
C LEU A 74 -6.75 1.29 2.96
N GLY A 75 -6.82 2.41 2.24
CA GLY A 75 -5.89 2.75 1.16
C GLY A 75 -4.43 2.84 1.62
N PRO A 76 -4.11 3.68 2.63
CA PRO A 76 -2.77 3.75 3.20
C PRO A 76 -2.31 2.41 3.79
N VAL A 77 -3.20 1.70 4.47
CA VAL A 77 -2.89 0.39 5.08
C VAL A 77 -2.51 -0.62 4.01
N PHE A 78 -3.31 -0.78 2.95
CA PHE A 78 -3.01 -1.71 1.87
C PHE A 78 -1.74 -1.33 1.10
N ALA A 79 -1.53 -0.05 0.83
CA ALA A 79 -0.30 0.42 0.20
C ALA A 79 0.93 0.03 1.03
N GLY A 80 0.92 0.31 2.34
CA GLY A 80 2.04 -0.01 3.23
C GLY A 80 2.28 -1.52 3.38
N LEU A 81 1.22 -2.29 3.59
CA LEU A 81 1.31 -3.76 3.75
C LEU A 81 1.83 -4.44 2.49
N MET A 82 1.30 -4.07 1.32
CA MET A 82 1.69 -4.71 0.06
C MET A 82 3.10 -4.31 -0.39
N VAL A 83 3.46 -3.03 -0.23
CA VAL A 83 4.81 -2.56 -0.56
C VAL A 83 5.83 -3.22 0.36
N SER A 84 5.62 -3.21 1.68
CA SER A 84 6.54 -3.87 2.62
C SER A 84 6.67 -5.37 2.36
N GLY A 85 5.57 -6.07 2.07
CA GLY A 85 5.59 -7.50 1.77
C GLY A 85 6.41 -7.84 0.52
N ARG A 86 6.19 -7.14 -0.59
CA ARG A 86 6.86 -7.44 -1.85
C ARG A 86 8.33 -7.01 -1.83
N VAL A 87 8.63 -5.82 -1.31
CA VAL A 87 10.00 -5.31 -1.20
C VAL A 87 10.81 -6.10 -0.18
N GLY A 88 10.22 -6.44 0.97
CA GLY A 88 10.86 -7.29 1.97
C GLY A 88 11.22 -8.66 1.39
N ALA A 89 10.32 -9.26 0.61
CA ALA A 89 10.60 -10.52 -0.07
C ALA A 89 11.69 -10.41 -1.14
N SER A 90 11.73 -9.33 -1.93
CA SER A 90 12.77 -9.15 -2.95
C SER A 90 14.15 -8.92 -2.32
N MET A 91 14.23 -8.09 -1.28
CA MET A 91 15.48 -7.86 -0.54
C MET A 91 15.97 -9.14 0.15
N ALA A 92 15.06 -9.92 0.75
CA ALA A 92 15.43 -11.20 1.36
C ALA A 92 15.91 -12.22 0.32
N ALA A 93 15.31 -12.24 -0.87
CA ALA A 93 15.75 -13.10 -1.97
C ALA A 93 17.15 -12.72 -2.47
N GLU A 94 17.43 -11.42 -2.61
CA GLU A 94 18.73 -10.91 -3.05
C GLU A 94 19.85 -11.17 -2.04
N LEU A 95 19.54 -11.08 -0.73
CA LEU A 95 20.49 -11.43 0.33
C LEU A 95 20.69 -12.94 0.50
N GLY A 96 19.74 -13.75 0.05
CA GLY A 96 19.76 -15.20 0.16
C GLY A 96 20.49 -15.92 -0.99
N THR A 97 20.73 -15.21 -2.11
CA THR A 97 21.52 -15.68 -3.26
C THR A 97 22.95 -15.17 -3.20
#